data_AF-A0A920ASP3-F1
#
_entry.id   AF-A0A920ASP3-F1
#
_cell.length_a   1.000
_cell.length_b   1.000
_cell.length_c   1.000
_cell.angle_alpha   90.00
_cell.angle_beta   90.00
_cell.angle_gamma   90.00
#
_symmetry.space_group_name_H-M   'P 1'
#
loop_
_entity.id
_entity.type
_entity.pdbx_description
1 polymer ?
#
loop_
_entity_poly.entity_id
_entity_poly.type
_entity_poly.pdbx_seq_one_letter_code
_entity_poly.pdbx_strand_id
1 'polypeptide(L)'
;MNTDTKKIIFYFFLISFLFKPLWLFEYNSIEDSGDDIAYWIHSATLAFDFDIDYKDDFKSEKVLVNNETNSPIHYPGSGYLASPFVFLFSTFDNLIDKEIDRLNPVGTFSYLGYFFFYINLHLFWLLFNL
;
A
#
# COMPACT_ATOMS: atom_id res chain seq x y z
N MET A 1 -4.54 29.44 23.33
CA MET A 1 -3.50 28.97 22.39
C MET A 1 -3.54 29.84 21.14
N ASN A 2 -2.41 30.39 20.69
CA ASN A 2 -2.31 31.15 19.44
C ASN A 2 -2.69 30.24 18.24
N THR A 3 -3.31 30.81 17.21
CA THR A 3 -3.49 30.25 15.88
C THR A 3 -2.26 29.50 15.34
N ASP A 4 -1.05 30.02 15.55
CA ASP A 4 0.18 29.35 15.08
C ASP A 4 0.44 28.05 15.82
N THR A 5 0.23 28.05 17.14
CA THR A 5 0.35 26.83 17.97
C THR A 5 -0.69 25.79 17.55
N LYS A 6 -1.91 26.20 17.19
CA LYS A 6 -2.95 25.28 16.69
C LYS A 6 -2.54 24.64 15.36
N LYS A 7 -1.95 25.42 14.44
CA LYS A 7 -1.43 24.92 13.16
C LYS A 7 -0.29 23.93 13.36
N ILE A 8 0.66 24.23 14.25
CA ILE A 8 1.78 23.33 14.55
C ILE A 8 1.28 22.00 15.13
N ILE A 9 0.34 22.04 16.08
CA ILE A 9 -0.27 20.82 16.64
C ILE A 9 -1.01 20.04 15.56
N PHE A 10 -1.76 20.72 14.69
CA PHE A 10 -2.46 20.07 13.57
C PHE A 10 -1.47 19.37 12.63
N TYR A 11 -0.41 20.05 12.17
CA TYR A 11 0.61 19.44 11.32
C TYR A 11 1.37 18.31 12.02
N PHE A 12 1.64 18.44 13.32
CA PHE A 12 2.25 17.38 14.11
C PHE A 12 1.37 16.12 14.14
N PHE A 13 0.07 16.26 14.38
CA PHE A 13 -0.87 15.14 14.31
C PHE A 13 -0.97 14.59 12.88
N LEU A 14 -1.01 15.45 11.87
CA LEU A 14 -1.03 15.07 10.45
C LEU A 14 0.18 14.20 10.09
N ILE A 15 1.37 14.63 10.51
CA ILE A 15 2.63 13.90 10.32
C ILE A 15 2.63 12.61 11.13
N SER A 16 2.07 12.61 12.34
CA SER A 16 1.98 11.40 13.16
C SER A 16 1.07 10.35 12.54
N PHE A 17 0.03 10.75 11.79
CA PHE A 17 -0.81 9.84 11.01
C PHE A 17 -0.11 9.26 9.77
N LEU A 18 1.01 9.85 9.31
CA LEU A 18 1.82 9.25 8.24
C LEU A 18 2.50 7.95 8.68
N PHE A 19 2.59 7.72 10.00
CA PHE A 19 3.16 6.51 10.57
C PHE A 19 2.04 5.58 11.02
N LYS A 20 1.78 4.50 10.26
CA LYS A 20 0.97 3.37 10.76
C LYS A 20 1.56 2.96 12.13
N PRO A 21 0.75 2.75 13.18
CA PRO A 21 1.29 2.40 14.49
C PRO A 21 2.21 1.18 14.36
N LEU A 22 3.40 1.25 14.95
CA LEU A 22 4.42 0.18 14.83
C LEU A 22 3.90 -1.20 15.27
N TRP A 23 2.88 -1.24 16.13
CA TRP A 23 2.22 -2.47 16.57
C TRP A 23 1.19 -3.04 15.58
N LEU A 24 0.75 -2.24 14.59
CA LEU A 24 -0.13 -2.69 13.50
C LEU A 24 0.68 -3.25 12.32
N PHE A 25 2.01 -3.19 12.41
CA PHE A 25 2.93 -3.97 11.59
C PHE A 25 3.28 -5.27 12.33
N GLU A 26 2.27 -6.05 12.76
CA GLU A 26 2.56 -7.37 13.30
C GLU A 26 3.39 -8.18 12.29
N TYR A 27 4.52 -8.65 12.80
CA TYR A 27 5.74 -8.95 12.06
C TYR A 27 5.65 -10.30 11.37
N ASN A 28 5.77 -10.28 10.03
CA ASN A 28 6.71 -11.05 9.21
C ASN A 28 6.21 -11.18 7.76
N SER A 29 4.91 -10.99 7.51
CA SER A 29 4.31 -11.05 6.18
C SER A 29 2.98 -10.29 6.15
N ILE A 30 2.75 -9.49 5.10
CA ILE A 30 1.42 -8.91 4.86
C ILE A 30 0.44 -10.01 4.41
N GLU A 31 0.92 -11.16 3.96
CA GLU A 31 0.09 -12.30 3.54
C GLU A 31 -0.96 -12.74 4.58
N ASP A 32 -0.71 -12.50 5.88
CA ASP A 32 -1.64 -12.81 6.98
C ASP A 32 -2.75 -11.76 7.20
N SER A 33 -2.73 -10.66 6.45
CA SER A 33 -3.59 -9.49 6.69
C SER A 33 -4.91 -9.46 5.90
N GLY A 34 -5.23 -10.53 5.15
CA GLY A 34 -6.50 -10.71 4.45
C GLY A 34 -6.75 -9.65 3.36
N ASP A 35 -7.50 -8.60 3.71
CA ASP A 35 -7.87 -7.52 2.80
C ASP A 35 -6.65 -6.69 2.36
N ASP A 36 -5.72 -6.41 3.28
CA ASP A 36 -4.56 -5.55 3.05
C ASP A 36 -3.63 -6.14 1.96
N ILE A 37 -3.40 -7.46 1.97
CA ILE A 37 -2.61 -8.15 0.92
C ILE A 37 -3.33 -8.16 -0.43
N ALA A 38 -4.67 -8.29 -0.45
CA ALA A 38 -5.42 -8.28 -1.70
C ALA A 38 -5.29 -6.93 -2.44
N TYR A 39 -5.48 -5.81 -1.72
CA TYR A 39 -5.31 -4.47 -2.31
C TYR A 39 -3.86 -4.18 -2.71
N TRP A 40 -2.89 -4.66 -1.92
CA TRP A 40 -1.48 -4.60 -2.31
C TRP A 40 -1.21 -5.36 -3.61
N ILE A 41 -1.67 -6.61 -3.74
CA ILE A 41 -1.49 -7.42 -4.96
C ILE A 41 -2.08 -6.70 -6.17
N HIS A 42 -3.30 -6.17 -6.08
CA HIS A 42 -3.87 -5.39 -7.18
C HIS A 42 -3.00 -4.20 -7.60
N SER A 43 -2.39 -3.52 -6.62
CA SER A 43 -1.47 -2.42 -6.90
C SER A 43 -0.16 -2.89 -7.53
N ALA A 44 0.38 -4.02 -7.05
CA ALA A 44 1.64 -4.62 -7.49
C ALA A 44 1.56 -5.16 -8.92
N THR A 45 0.49 -5.89 -9.27
CA THR A 45 0.25 -6.41 -10.62
C THR A 45 0.30 -5.31 -11.66
N LEU A 46 -0.47 -4.23 -11.43
CA LEU A 46 -0.51 -3.13 -12.38
C LEU A 46 0.80 -2.32 -12.39
N ALA A 47 1.46 -2.19 -11.24
CA ALA A 47 2.71 -1.42 -11.13
C ALA A 47 3.93 -2.13 -11.72
N PHE A 48 3.99 -3.46 -11.61
CA PHE A 48 5.17 -4.25 -11.97
C PHE A 48 4.99 -4.95 -13.33
N ASP A 49 3.78 -5.38 -13.68
CA ASP A 49 3.51 -6.16 -14.89
C ASP A 49 2.76 -5.37 -15.95
N PHE A 50 2.15 -4.24 -15.57
CA PHE A 50 1.35 -3.38 -16.44
C PHE A 50 0.14 -4.07 -17.07
N ASP A 51 -0.39 -5.10 -16.41
CA ASP A 51 -1.63 -5.78 -16.78
C ASP A 51 -2.52 -6.06 -15.55
N ILE A 52 -3.51 -6.94 -15.73
CA ILE A 52 -4.43 -7.39 -14.69
C ILE A 52 -4.54 -8.94 -14.68
N ASP A 53 -3.50 -9.64 -15.14
CA ASP A 53 -3.45 -11.11 -15.15
C ASP A 53 -2.61 -11.65 -14.00
N TYR A 54 -3.26 -12.21 -12.99
CA TYR A 54 -2.63 -12.62 -11.74
C TYR A 54 -2.00 -14.02 -11.79
N LYS A 55 -2.15 -14.76 -12.90
CA LYS A 55 -1.87 -16.20 -12.95
C LYS A 55 -0.46 -16.57 -12.53
N ASP A 56 0.52 -15.73 -12.88
CA ASP A 56 1.93 -15.98 -12.63
C ASP A 56 2.55 -15.04 -11.57
N ASP A 57 1.73 -14.21 -10.92
CA ASP A 57 2.21 -13.17 -10.00
C ASP A 57 2.75 -13.71 -8.68
N PHE A 58 2.00 -14.63 -8.05
CA PHE A 58 2.30 -15.15 -6.73
C PHE A 58 1.62 -16.51 -6.51
N LYS A 59 2.10 -17.25 -5.51
CA LYS A 59 1.46 -18.47 -5.01
C LYS A 59 1.39 -18.43 -3.50
N SER A 60 0.17 -18.43 -2.97
CA SER A 60 -0.09 -18.38 -1.52
C SER A 60 -1.27 -19.27 -1.17
N GLU A 61 -1.18 -19.97 -0.04
CA GLU A 61 -2.31 -20.71 0.56
C GLU A 61 -3.15 -19.84 1.50
N LYS A 62 -2.67 -18.64 1.82
CA LYS A 62 -3.27 -17.71 2.79
C LYS A 62 -4.07 -16.61 2.11
N VAL A 63 -3.62 -16.15 0.95
CA VAL A 63 -4.36 -15.16 0.16
C VAL A 63 -5.57 -15.83 -0.47
N LEU A 64 -6.74 -15.30 -0.18
CA LEU A 64 -7.98 -15.77 -0.80
C LEU A 64 -8.06 -15.29 -2.25
N VAL A 65 -8.02 -16.23 -3.18
CA VAL A 65 -7.99 -15.98 -4.63
C VAL A 65 -9.05 -16.79 -5.37
N ASN A 66 -9.33 -16.38 -6.61
CA ASN A 66 -10.06 -17.20 -7.57
C ASN A 66 -9.14 -18.31 -8.13
N ASN A 67 -9.61 -19.56 -8.12
CA ASN A 67 -8.80 -20.72 -8.54
C ASN A 67 -8.42 -20.73 -10.03
N GLU A 68 -9.20 -20.07 -10.91
CA GLU A 68 -8.94 -20.07 -12.35
C GLU A 68 -8.04 -18.91 -12.79
N THR A 69 -8.19 -17.75 -12.14
CA THR A 69 -7.50 -16.51 -12.53
C THR A 69 -6.40 -16.08 -11.57
N ASN A 70 -6.31 -16.68 -10.39
CA ASN A 70 -5.45 -16.27 -9.27
C ASN A 70 -5.70 -14.83 -8.77
N SER A 71 -6.77 -14.17 -9.24
CA SER A 71 -7.13 -12.82 -8.77
C SER A 71 -7.55 -12.87 -7.30
N PRO A 72 -7.11 -11.91 -6.47
CA PRO A 72 -7.66 -11.74 -5.13
C PRO A 72 -9.20 -11.61 -5.14
N ILE A 73 -9.86 -12.11 -4.10
CA ILE A 73 -11.33 -12.07 -3.99
C ILE A 73 -11.86 -10.65 -3.76
N HIS A 74 -11.08 -9.79 -3.10
CA HIS A 74 -11.49 -8.42 -2.83
C HIS A 74 -11.46 -7.57 -4.11
N TYR A 75 -12.29 -6.54 -4.17
CA TYR A 75 -12.37 -5.69 -5.36
C TYR A 75 -11.10 -4.84 -5.53
N PRO A 76 -10.61 -4.62 -6.76
CA PRO A 76 -9.32 -3.98 -6.99
C PRO A 76 -9.31 -2.46 -6.81
N GLY A 77 -10.46 -1.81 -6.65
CA GLY A 77 -10.65 -0.37 -6.88
C GLY A 77 -9.57 0.55 -6.31
N SER A 78 -9.33 0.51 -4.99
CA SER A 78 -8.32 1.36 -4.36
C SER A 78 -6.88 0.86 -4.62
N GLY A 79 -6.69 -0.45 -4.81
CA GLY A 79 -5.38 -1.04 -5.14
C GLY A 79 -4.87 -0.59 -6.50
N TYR A 80 -5.71 -0.60 -7.55
CA TYR A 80 -5.35 -0.08 -8.86
C TYR A 80 -5.00 1.41 -8.82
N LEU A 81 -5.74 2.21 -8.04
CA LEU A 81 -5.44 3.64 -7.89
C LEU A 81 -4.11 3.90 -7.16
N ALA A 82 -3.66 2.97 -6.31
CA ALA A 82 -2.36 3.04 -5.66
C ALA A 82 -1.19 2.72 -6.60
N SER A 83 -1.43 1.95 -7.68
CA SER A 83 -0.37 1.44 -8.57
C SER A 83 0.60 2.49 -9.14
N PRO A 84 0.21 3.74 -9.49
CA PRO A 84 1.17 4.71 -10.00
C PRO A 84 2.18 5.15 -8.92
N PHE A 85 1.76 5.18 -7.66
CA PHE A 85 2.64 5.50 -6.53
C PHE A 85 3.55 4.31 -6.20
N VAL A 86 3.04 3.08 -6.28
CA VAL A 86 3.83 1.87 -6.14
C VAL A 86 4.92 1.81 -7.21
N PHE A 87 4.57 2.02 -8.48
CA PHE A 87 5.51 2.09 -9.60
C PHE A 87 6.53 3.21 -9.43
N LEU A 88 6.10 4.41 -9.05
CA LEU A 88 7.02 5.53 -8.83
C LEU A 88 8.05 5.19 -7.76
N PHE A 89 7.63 4.59 -6.65
CA PHE A 89 8.53 4.29 -5.54
C PHE A 89 9.39 3.03 -5.80
N SER A 90 8.95 2.10 -6.64
CA SER A 90 9.75 0.93 -7.04
C SER A 90 11.02 1.33 -7.78
N THR A 91 11.07 2.52 -8.37
CA THR A 91 12.30 3.07 -8.94
C THR A 91 13.41 3.19 -7.88
N PHE A 92 13.08 3.48 -6.62
CA PHE A 92 14.07 3.51 -5.53
C PHE A 92 14.49 2.11 -5.11
N ASP A 93 13.58 1.13 -5.09
CA ASP A 93 13.93 -0.27 -4.84
C ASP A 93 14.92 -0.78 -5.89
N ASN A 94 14.68 -0.48 -7.16
CA ASN A 94 15.60 -0.82 -8.26
C ASN A 94 16.97 -0.14 -8.13
N LEU A 95 17.04 1.09 -7.59
CA LEU A 95 18.30 1.81 -7.39
C LEU A 95 19.19 1.20 -6.30
N ILE A 96 18.60 0.45 -5.36
CA ILE A 96 19.32 -0.24 -4.28
C ILE A 96 19.34 -1.76 -4.44
N ASP A 97 19.01 -2.26 -5.65
CA ASP A 97 18.89 -3.69 -5.98
C ASP A 97 18.03 -4.48 -4.97
N LYS A 98 16.95 -3.84 -4.48
CA LYS A 98 16.04 -4.44 -3.52
C LYS A 98 14.98 -5.26 -4.26
N GLU A 99 15.02 -6.56 -4.08
CA GLU A 99 13.95 -7.46 -4.54
C GLU A 99 12.64 -7.20 -3.78
N ILE A 100 11.53 -7.24 -4.51
CA ILE A 100 10.18 -7.02 -4.00
C ILE A 100 9.44 -8.36 -4.01
N ASP A 101 9.20 -8.91 -2.83
CA ASP A 101 8.30 -10.05 -2.64
C ASP A 101 6.85 -9.55 -2.62
N ARG A 102 6.01 -10.05 -3.53
CA ARG A 102 4.59 -9.68 -3.61
C ARG A 102 3.80 -10.10 -2.38
N LEU A 103 4.18 -11.19 -1.72
CA LEU A 103 3.52 -11.66 -0.52
C LEU A 103 4.03 -10.96 0.73
N ASN A 104 5.19 -10.32 0.64
CA ASN A 104 5.80 -9.60 1.75
C ASN A 104 6.68 -8.42 1.30
N PRO A 105 6.08 -7.29 0.92
CA PRO A 105 6.81 -6.13 0.43
C PRO A 105 7.36 -5.26 1.57
N VAL A 106 7.35 -5.76 2.81
CA VAL A 106 7.77 -5.01 4.00
C VAL A 106 9.23 -4.58 3.87
N GLY A 107 9.47 -3.29 4.06
CA GLY A 107 10.80 -2.69 3.93
C GLY A 107 11.18 -2.30 2.49
N THR A 108 10.26 -2.39 1.53
CA THR A 108 10.44 -1.83 0.18
C THR A 108 9.93 -0.39 0.10
N PHE A 109 10.52 0.40 -0.79
CA PHE A 109 9.99 1.72 -1.15
C PHE A 109 8.65 1.60 -1.85
N SER A 110 8.43 0.57 -2.66
CA SER A 110 7.16 0.26 -3.33
C SER A 110 6.00 0.19 -2.32
N TYR A 111 6.22 -0.50 -1.19
CA TYR A 111 5.23 -0.57 -0.12
C TYR A 111 5.04 0.76 0.62
N LEU A 112 6.10 1.56 0.73
CA LEU A 112 5.98 2.94 1.21
C LEU A 112 5.11 3.79 0.25
N GLY A 113 5.28 3.63 -1.06
CA GLY A 113 4.46 4.28 -2.09
C GLY A 113 2.98 3.89 -1.98
N TYR A 114 2.70 2.61 -1.73
CA TYR A 114 1.35 2.12 -1.44
C TYR A 114 0.74 2.86 -0.23
N PHE A 115 1.42 2.91 0.92
CA PHE A 115 0.91 3.64 2.09
C PHE A 115 0.76 5.14 1.84
N PHE A 116 1.73 5.74 1.13
CA PHE A 116 1.69 7.14 0.78
C PHE A 116 0.39 7.48 0.04
N PHE A 117 -0.05 6.67 -0.92
CA PHE A 117 -1.34 6.86 -1.58
C PHE A 117 -2.52 6.88 -0.59
N TYR A 118 -2.64 5.86 0.26
CA TYR A 118 -3.79 5.76 1.18
C TYR A 118 -3.82 6.91 2.18
N ILE A 119 -2.67 7.35 2.69
CA ILE A 119 -2.62 8.49 3.60
C ILE A 119 -3.06 9.77 2.87
N ASN A 120 -2.57 10.01 1.66
CA ASN A 120 -2.98 11.18 0.88
C ASN A 120 -4.47 11.14 0.52
N LEU A 121 -5.04 9.96 0.23
CA LEU A 121 -6.47 9.81 -0.01
C LEU A 121 -7.29 10.16 1.24
N HIS A 122 -6.87 9.73 2.43
CA HIS A 122 -7.52 10.08 3.70
C HIS A 122 -7.39 11.58 4.00
N LEU A 123 -6.22 12.17 3.77
CA LEU A 123 -5.99 13.60 3.93
C LEU A 123 -6.86 14.43 2.97
N PHE A 124 -6.95 14.02 1.71
CA PHE A 124 -7.86 14.61 0.75
C PHE A 124 -9.29 14.55 1.28
N TRP A 125 -9.77 13.37 1.68
CA TRP A 125 -11.12 13.24 2.22
C TRP A 125 -11.37 14.16 3.43
N LEU A 126 -10.43 14.26 4.37
CA LEU A 126 -10.53 15.16 5.52
C LEU A 126 -10.58 16.64 5.10
N LEU A 127 -9.76 17.06 4.15
CA LEU A 127 -9.69 18.47 3.71
C LEU A 127 -10.97 18.94 3.00
N PHE A 128 -11.70 18.05 2.33
CA PHE A 128 -12.91 18.40 1.59
C PHE A 128 -14.22 18.17 2.38
N ASN A 129 -14.14 17.55 3.57
CA ASN A 129 -15.30 17.31 4.44
C ASN A 129 -15.24 18.06 5.78
N LEU A 130 -14.27 18.97 5.95
CA LEU A 130 -14.15 19.93 7.06
C LEU A 130 -14.49 21.35 6.58
#